data_AF-A0A6N3D394-F1
#
_entry.id   AF-A0A6N3D394-F1
#
_cell.length_a   1.000
_cell.length_b   1.000
_cell.length_c   1.000
_cell.angle_alpha   90.00
_cell.angle_beta   90.00
_cell.angle_gamma   90.00
#
_symmetry.space_group_name_H-M   'P 1'
#
loop_
_entity.id
_entity.type
_entity.pdbx_description
1 polymer ?
#
loop_
_entity_poly.entity_id
_entity_poly.type
_entity_poly.pdbx_seq_one_letter_code
_entity_poly.pdbx_strand_id
1 'polypeptide(L)'
;MHKKTVVDFKELGQHLIFENPLTELSAKSVREVKDTLQEVENYQKQRYYVIGYVSYEAAKAFDEKFSVKSSPLSGEYLAYFTVHQEVKKEPFPCQSQKNIQLPKSW
;
A
#
# COMPACT_ATOMS: atom_id res chain seq x y z
N MET A 1 2.76 12.40 -7.61
CA MET A 1 2.07 12.82 -6.38
C MET A 1 0.90 11.90 -6.14
N HIS A 2 0.94 11.13 -5.06
CA HIS A 2 -0.14 10.21 -4.70
C HIS A 2 -1.45 10.95 -4.46
N LYS A 3 -2.57 10.44 -5.00
CA LYS A 3 -3.88 11.10 -4.88
C LYS A 3 -4.72 10.57 -3.73
N LYS A 4 -4.83 9.24 -3.60
CA LYS A 4 -5.71 8.58 -2.64
C LYS A 4 -5.35 7.10 -2.53
N THR A 5 -5.37 6.57 -1.31
CA THR A 5 -5.41 5.12 -1.05
C THR A 5 -6.70 4.78 -0.32
N VAL A 6 -7.29 3.65 -0.69
CA VAL A 6 -8.49 3.12 -0.04
C VAL A 6 -8.21 1.71 0.44
N VAL A 7 -8.56 1.41 1.68
CA VAL A 7 -8.49 0.06 2.24
C VAL A 7 -9.82 -0.33 2.84
N ASP A 8 -10.34 -1.44 2.34
CA ASP A 8 -11.59 -2.03 2.77
C ASP A 8 -11.34 -3.19 3.72
N PHE A 9 -11.76 -3.03 4.98
CA PHE A 9 -11.74 -4.09 5.99
C PHE A 9 -13.13 -4.67 6.13
N LYS A 10 -13.46 -5.65 5.27
CA LYS A 10 -14.79 -6.28 5.20
C LYS A 10 -15.27 -6.85 6.54
N GLU A 11 -14.41 -7.58 7.24
CA GLU A 11 -14.74 -8.19 8.53
C GLU A 11 -14.97 -7.16 9.64
N LEU A 12 -14.37 -5.98 9.52
CA LEU A 12 -14.54 -4.87 10.46
C LEU A 12 -15.66 -3.91 10.03
N GLY A 13 -16.24 -4.10 8.84
CA GLY A 13 -17.21 -3.16 8.28
C GLY A 13 -16.65 -1.75 8.06
N GLN A 14 -15.34 -1.61 7.80
CA GLN A 14 -14.66 -0.32 7.67
C GLN A 14 -14.16 -0.05 6.24
N HIS A 15 -14.41 1.16 5.76
CA HIS A 15 -13.84 1.74 4.55
C HIS A 15 -12.88 2.87 4.97
N LEU A 16 -11.58 2.64 4.84
CA LEU A 16 -10.55 3.62 5.23
C LEU A 16 -10.04 4.35 4.00
N ILE A 17 -10.16 5.68 4.01
CA ILE A 17 -9.71 6.56 2.94
C ILE A 17 -8.54 7.40 3.44
N PHE A 18 -7.43 7.32 2.72
CA PHE A 18 -6.19 8.07 2.96
C PHE A 18 -5.97 9.05 1.81
N GLU A 19 -5.95 10.34 2.13
CA GLU A 19 -5.82 11.46 1.18
C GLU A 19 -4.89 12.51 1.81
N ASN A 20 -4.22 13.32 0.98
CA ASN A 20 -3.31 14.39 1.43
C ASN A 20 -2.19 13.91 2.37
N PRO A 21 -1.28 13.05 1.88
CA PRO A 21 -0.20 12.53 2.72
C PRO A 21 0.72 13.65 3.21
N LEU A 22 1.21 13.52 4.44
CA LEU A 22 2.23 14.41 5.01
C LEU A 22 3.57 14.25 4.30
N THR A 23 3.91 13.00 3.98
CA THR A 23 5.12 12.64 3.24
C THR A 23 4.95 11.30 2.54
N GLU A 24 5.81 11.06 1.55
CA GLU A 24 5.94 9.80 0.82
C GLU A 24 7.30 9.16 1.18
N LEU A 25 7.32 7.87 1.50
CA LEU A 25 8.53 7.09 1.77
C LEU A 25 8.70 6.07 0.65
N SER A 26 9.89 5.98 0.05
CA SER A 26 10.07 5.10 -1.10
C SER A 26 11.48 4.56 -1.24
N ALA A 27 11.60 3.30 -1.65
CA ALA A 27 12.86 2.65 -2.00
C ALA A 27 12.90 2.36 -3.50
N LYS A 28 13.85 2.94 -4.24
CA LYS A 28 14.11 2.63 -5.65
C LYS A 28 15.14 1.52 -5.82
N SER A 29 15.95 1.27 -4.79
CA SER A 29 17.00 0.26 -4.82
C SER A 29 16.93 -0.68 -3.61
N VAL A 30 17.50 -1.88 -3.75
CA VAL A 30 17.52 -2.91 -2.69
C VAL A 30 18.17 -2.38 -1.41
N ARG A 31 19.14 -1.47 -1.53
CA ARG A 31 19.87 -0.88 -0.40
C ARG A 31 18.98 0.04 0.45
N GLU A 32 18.02 0.71 -0.17
CA GLU A 32 17.12 1.66 0.48
C GLU A 32 15.95 0.98 1.21
N VAL A 33 15.68 -0.30 0.94
CA VAL A 33 14.49 -1.00 1.46
C VAL A 33 14.49 -1.04 2.99
N LYS A 34 15.60 -1.45 3.62
CA LYS A 34 15.67 -1.56 5.08
C LYS A 34 15.51 -0.20 5.76
N ASP A 35 16.18 0.84 5.25
CA ASP A 35 16.09 2.19 5.78
C ASP A 35 14.67 2.76 5.62
N THR A 36 14.04 2.53 4.47
CA THR A 36 12.64 2.94 4.22
C THR A 36 11.68 2.26 5.19
N LEU A 37 11.85 0.96 5.45
CA LEU A 37 11.03 0.25 6.42
C LEU A 37 11.30 0.69 7.86
N GLN A 38 12.53 1.06 8.19
CA GLN A 38 12.83 1.63 9.50
C GLN A 38 12.11 2.96 9.72
N GLU A 39 12.06 3.82 8.70
CA GLU A 39 11.29 5.08 8.73
C GLU A 39 9.79 4.81 8.88
N VAL A 40 9.24 3.82 8.16
CA VAL A 40 7.85 3.38 8.33
C VAL A 40 7.56 3.04 9.80
N GLU A 41 8.41 2.23 10.43
CA GLU A 41 8.27 1.89 11.85
C GLU A 41 8.39 3.11 12.77
N ASN A 42 9.29 4.04 12.46
CA ASN A 42 9.47 5.27 13.25
C ASN A 42 8.20 6.12 13.26
N TYR A 43 7.54 6.27 12.10
CA TYR A 43 6.25 6.97 12.02
C TYR A 43 5.13 6.20 12.74
N GLN A 44 5.10 4.87 12.62
CA GLN A 44 4.11 4.05 13.35
C GLN A 44 4.25 4.16 14.87
N LYS A 45 5.49 4.16 15.40
CA LYS A 45 5.76 4.36 16.83
C LYS A 45 5.27 5.73 17.33
N GLN A 46 5.26 6.72 16.45
CA GLN A 46 4.72 8.07 16.69
C GLN A 46 3.21 8.18 16.47
N ARG A 47 2.50 7.06 16.27
CA ARG A 47 1.04 6.97 16.07
C ARG A 47 0.52 7.54 14.74
N TYR A 48 1.39 7.74 13.75
CA TYR A 48 0.94 8.03 12.39
C TYR A 48 0.41 6.77 11.70
N TYR A 49 -0.52 6.96 10.78
CA TYR A 49 -0.89 5.93 9.83
C TYR A 49 0.15 5.90 8.70
N VAL A 50 0.67 4.73 8.40
CA VAL A 50 1.58 4.51 7.27
C VAL A 50 1.00 3.43 6.39
N ILE A 51 0.74 3.77 5.13
CA ILE A 51 0.05 2.89 4.18
C ILE A 51 0.79 2.83 2.86
N GLY A 52 0.93 1.63 2.32
CA GLY A 52 1.73 1.41 1.13
C GLY A 52 1.90 -0.07 0.80
N TYR A 53 2.96 -0.37 0.07
CA TYR A 53 3.30 -1.73 -0.34
C TYR A 53 4.82 -1.96 -0.27
N VAL A 54 5.17 -3.24 -0.24
CA VAL A 54 6.52 -3.75 -0.47
C VAL A 54 6.42 -4.74 -1.63
N SER A 55 7.25 -4.58 -2.65
CA SER A 55 7.25 -5.47 -3.81
C SER A 55 7.93 -6.79 -3.46
N TYR A 56 7.63 -7.83 -4.24
CA TYR A 56 8.28 -9.13 -4.09
C TYR A 56 9.80 -9.03 -4.32
N GLU A 57 10.23 -8.20 -5.27
CA GLU A 57 11.63 -7.97 -5.60
C GLU A 57 12.45 -7.34 -4.46
N ALA A 58 11.78 -6.68 -3.50
CA ALA A 58 12.41 -6.14 -2.30
C ALA A 58 12.99 -7.24 -1.39
N ALA A 59 12.61 -8.52 -1.59
CA ALA A 59 13.11 -9.65 -0.81
C ALA A 59 14.65 -9.71 -0.76
N LYS A 60 15.34 -9.31 -1.85
CA LYS A 60 16.80 -9.27 -1.91
C LYS A 60 17.45 -8.34 -0.89
N ALA A 61 16.71 -7.42 -0.28
CA ALA A 61 17.21 -6.57 0.79
C ALA A 61 17.44 -7.36 2.09
N PHE A 62 16.71 -8.46 2.27
CA PHE A 62 16.77 -9.30 3.46
C PHE A 62 17.73 -10.47 3.29
N ASP A 63 17.72 -11.12 2.12
CA ASP A 63 18.69 -12.16 1.74
C ASP A 63 18.98 -12.07 0.23
N GLU A 64 20.25 -11.82 -0.12
CA GLU A 64 20.70 -11.71 -1.50
C GLU A 64 20.53 -13.02 -2.29
N LYS A 65 20.41 -14.16 -1.60
CA LYS A 65 20.21 -15.48 -2.22
C LYS A 65 18.79 -15.66 -2.75
N PHE A 66 17.84 -14.80 -2.40
CA PHE A 66 16.49 -14.91 -2.93
C PHE A 66 16.43 -14.68 -4.44
N SER A 67 15.72 -15.58 -5.12
CA SER A 67 15.50 -15.51 -6.56
C SER A 67 14.29 -14.64 -6.85
N VAL A 68 14.55 -13.47 -7.43
CA VAL A 68 13.53 -12.49 -7.85
C VAL A 68 13.73 -12.12 -9.32
N LYS A 69 12.72 -11.50 -9.94
CA LYS A 69 12.87 -10.94 -11.29
C LYS A 69 13.89 -9.79 -11.27
N SER A 70 14.71 -9.70 -12.32
CA SER A 70 15.83 -8.75 -12.41
C SER A 70 15.40 -7.29 -12.60
N SER A 71 14.21 -7.06 -13.13
CA SER A 71 13.66 -5.73 -13.40
C SER A 71 12.24 -5.63 -12.84
N PRO A 72 11.87 -4.52 -12.17
CA PRO A 72 10.48 -4.25 -11.84
C PRO A 72 9.65 -4.20 -13.12
N LEU A 73 8.40 -4.66 -13.08
CA LEU A 73 7.52 -4.73 -14.25
C LEU A 73 7.27 -3.37 -14.92
N SER A 74 7.34 -2.25 -14.18
CA SER A 74 7.04 -0.91 -14.71
C SER A 74 7.86 0.21 -14.06
N GLY A 75 9.09 -0.06 -13.63
CA GLY A 75 9.94 0.94 -12.95
C GLY A 75 9.39 1.39 -11.59
N GLU A 76 8.54 0.55 -10.99
CA GLU A 76 7.94 0.78 -9.67
C GLU A 76 9.00 0.76 -8.57
N TYR A 77 8.65 1.36 -7.44
CA TYR A 77 9.47 1.31 -6.23
C TYR A 77 9.47 -0.12 -5.66
N LEU A 78 10.56 -0.52 -5.01
CA LEU A 78 10.61 -1.76 -4.24
C LEU A 78 9.79 -1.67 -2.96
N ALA A 79 9.65 -0.47 -2.42
CA ALA A 79 8.75 -0.17 -1.32
C ALA A 79 8.24 1.26 -1.50
N TYR A 80 6.96 1.48 -1.25
CA TYR A 80 6.36 2.81 -1.34
C TYR A 80 5.25 2.95 -0.32
N PHE A 81 5.31 4.00 0.49
CA PHE A 81 4.37 4.31 1.53
C PHE A 81 4.02 5.79 1.56
N THR A 82 2.87 6.08 2.13
CA THR A 82 2.41 7.43 2.45
C THR A 82 2.10 7.52 3.93
N VAL A 83 2.47 8.64 4.55
CA VAL A 83 2.28 8.90 5.98
C VAL A 83 1.12 9.87 6.17
N HIS A 84 0.21 9.54 7.08
CA HIS A 84 -1.00 10.31 7.36
C HIS A 84 -1.18 10.46 8.87
N GLN A 85 -1.59 11.65 9.31
CA GLN A 85 -1.96 11.88 10.71
C GLN A 85 -3.36 11.35 11.02
N GLU A 86 -4.28 11.48 10.05
CA GLU A 86 -5.67 11.09 10.19
C GLU A 86 -6.10 10.20 9.03
N VAL A 87 -7.18 9.46 9.24
CA VAL A 87 -7.80 8.61 8.23
C VAL A 87 -9.29 8.88 8.23
N LYS A 88 -9.86 9.06 7.05
CA LYS A 88 -11.32 9.16 6.92
C LYS A 88 -11.90 7.76 6.99
N LYS A 89 -12.77 7.51 7.96
CA LYS A 89 -13.47 6.24 8.15
C LYS A 89 -14.90 6.36 7.67
N GLU A 90 -15.29 5.49 6.75
CA GLU A 90 -16.66 5.34 6.29
C GLU A 90 -17.13 3.91 6.56
N PRO A 91 -18.44 3.65 6.65
CA PRO A 91 -18.96 2.29 6.70
C PRO A 91 -18.56 1.54 5.42
N PHE A 92 -18.20 0.26 5.56
CA PHE A 92 -17.91 -0.59 4.41
C PHE A 92 -19.08 -0.52 3.42
N PRO A 93 -18.81 -0.30 2.12
CA PRO A 93 -19.88 -0.24 1.14
C PRO A 93 -20.54 -1.61 1.06
N CYS A 94 -21.78 -1.73 1.54
CA CYS A 94 -22.60 -2.93 1.36
C CYS A 94 -22.82 -3.17 -0.14
N GLN A 95 -21.88 -3.85 -0.78
CA GLN A 95 -22.03 -4.34 -2.15
C GLN A 95 -22.84 -5.64 -2.13
N SER A 96 -24.10 -5.52 -1.76
CA SER A 96 -25.12 -6.47 -2.18
C SER A 96 -26.18 -5.65 -2.90
N GLN A 97 -26.42 -5.97 -4.17
CA GLN A 97 -27.43 -5.38 -5.07
C GLN A 97 -26.98 -4.19 -5.94
N LYS A 98 -25.91 -4.37 -6.72
CA LYS A 98 -26.10 -4.03 -8.15
C LYS A 98 -26.82 -5.23 -8.74
N ASN A 99 -28.04 -5.03 -9.24
CA ASN A 99 -28.70 -5.98 -10.13
C ASN A 99 -27.87 -6.05 -11.42
N ILE A 100 -26.77 -6.80 -11.38
CA ILE A 100 -25.93 -7.03 -12.55
C ILE A 100 -26.70 -8.04 -13.39
N GLN A 101 -27.38 -7.56 -14.43
CA GLN A 101 -27.89 -8.43 -15.47
C GLN A 101 -26.71 -8.95 -16.27
N LEU A 102 -26.39 -10.23 -16.09
CA LEU A 102 -25.42 -10.92 -16.93
C LEU A 102 -25.94 -10.93 -18.37
N PRO A 103 -25.07 -10.71 -19.37
CA PRO A 103 -25.47 -10.81 -20.76
C PRO A 103 -25.93 -12.25 -21.08
N LYS A 104 -26.97 -12.37 -21.89
CA LYS A 104 -27.55 -13.68 -22.27
C LYS A 104 -26.65 -14.50 -23.21
N SER A 105 -25.65 -13.87 -23.80
CA SER A 105 -24.60 -14.48 -24.62
C SER A 105 -23.32 -13.67 -24.49
N TRP A 106 -22.17 -14.35 -24.58
CA TRP A 106 -20.84 -13.75 -24.60
C TRP A 106 -20.43 -13.37 -26.02
#